data_AF-A0AAP2GIB3-F1
#
_entry.id   AF-A0AAP2GIB3-F1
#
_cell.length_a   1.000
_cell.length_b   1.000
_cell.length_c   1.000
_cell.angle_alpha   90.00
_cell.angle_beta   90.00
_cell.angle_gamma   90.00
#
_symmetry.space_group_name_H-M   'P 1'
#
loop_
_entity.id
_entity.type
_entity.pdbx_description
1 polymer ?
#
loop_
_entity_poly.entity_id
_entity_poly.type
_entity_poly.pdbx_seq_one_letter_code
_entity_poly.pdbx_strand_id
1 'polypeptide(L)'
;MLLKLFRVVWFVSVLALFATLLYGYAGWQENMVIQEESSGQISMNRDVLFYVMLAISITVNVLVYVIKSMYGSAEAFRMWFHGLVITINVFFIIALSLIGLYNSAEKFDYARIGFVIYGSVTLIVIWAAAWPVYALYQKFFLKQSV
;
A
#
# COMPACT_ATOMS: atom_id res chain seq x y z
N MET A 1 -21.48 0.83 11.94
CA MET A 1 -21.59 1.47 10.60
C MET A 1 -20.22 1.78 9.99
N LEU A 2 -19.27 2.29 10.77
CA LEU A 2 -17.92 2.64 10.31
C LEU A 2 -17.18 1.47 9.61
N LEU A 3 -17.31 0.23 10.10
CA LEU A 3 -16.66 -0.92 9.47
C LEU A 3 -17.18 -1.19 8.04
N LYS A 4 -18.44 -0.85 7.73
CA LYS A 4 -18.97 -0.97 6.36
C LYS A 4 -18.29 0.06 5.45
N LEU A 5 -18.08 1.29 5.94
CA LEU A 5 -17.35 2.33 5.21
C LEU A 5 -15.91 1.88 4.90
N PHE A 6 -15.17 1.37 5.89
CA PHE A 6 -13.82 0.84 5.68
C PHE A 6 -13.77 -0.30 4.66
N ARG A 7 -14.79 -1.17 4.61
CA ARG A 7 -14.89 -2.20 3.57
C ARG A 7 -15.11 -1.62 2.18
N VAL A 8 -15.98 -0.62 2.05
CA VAL A 8 -16.24 0.05 0.77
C VAL A 8 -14.99 0.78 0.29
N VAL A 9 -14.35 1.57 1.16
CA VAL A 9 -13.11 2.29 0.82
C VAL A 9 -11.99 1.33 0.47
N TRP A 10 -11.86 0.22 1.21
CA TRP A 10 -10.92 -0.85 0.88
C TRP A 10 -11.19 -1.42 -0.51
N PHE A 11 -12.43 -1.78 -0.83
CA PHE A 11 -12.79 -2.30 -2.15
C PHE A 11 -12.46 -1.29 -3.26
N VAL A 12 -12.81 -0.02 -3.07
CA VAL A 12 -12.46 1.06 -4.02
C VAL A 12 -10.94 1.19 -4.18
N SER A 13 -10.17 1.08 -3.09
CA SER A 13 -8.70 1.13 -3.16
C SER A 13 -8.11 -0.04 -3.97
N VAL A 14 -8.71 -1.22 -3.89
CA VAL A 14 -8.31 -2.39 -4.70
C VAL A 14 -8.60 -2.13 -6.18
N LEU A 15 -9.78 -1.59 -6.52
CA LEU A 15 -10.12 -1.23 -7.89
C LEU A 15 -9.15 -0.17 -8.45
N ALA A 16 -8.84 0.85 -7.66
CA ALA A 16 -7.88 1.88 -8.05
C ALA A 16 -6.48 1.32 -8.26
N LEU A 17 -6.01 0.42 -7.38
CA LEU A 17 -4.74 -0.25 -7.52
C LEU A 17 -4.70 -1.12 -8.78
N PHE A 18 -5.76 -1.90 -9.03
CA PHE A 18 -5.85 -2.75 -10.20
C PHE A 18 -5.89 -1.93 -11.51
N ALA A 19 -6.66 -0.84 -11.53
CA ALA A 19 -6.68 0.09 -12.65
C ALA A 19 -5.29 0.71 -12.90
N THR A 20 -4.59 1.11 -11.83
CA THR A 20 -3.22 1.66 -11.93
C THR A 20 -2.24 0.63 -12.48
N LEU A 21 -2.33 -0.62 -12.03
CA LEU A 21 -1.47 -1.71 -12.46
C LEU A 21 -1.71 -2.10 -13.93
N LEU A 22 -2.97 -2.19 -14.36
CA LEU A 22 -3.32 -2.43 -15.77
C LEU A 22 -2.94 -1.27 -16.68
N TYR A 23 -3.23 -0.04 -16.26
CA TYR A 23 -2.87 1.16 -17.01
C TYR A 23 -1.35 1.29 -17.15
N GLY A 24 -0.62 1.08 -16.05
CA GLY A 24 0.85 1.07 -16.03
C GLY A 24 1.40 0.02 -16.98
N TYR A 25 0.94 -1.23 -16.87
CA TYR A 25 1.36 -2.32 -17.75
C TYR A 25 1.17 -2.01 -19.24
N ALA A 26 0.05 -1.41 -19.62
CA ALA A 26 -0.21 -1.02 -21.00
C ALA A 26 0.74 0.08 -21.51
N GLY A 27 1.23 0.95 -20.64
CA GLY A 27 2.12 2.06 -20.97
C GLY A 27 3.62 1.80 -20.77
N TRP A 28 3.99 0.73 -20.06
CA TRP A 28 5.38 0.43 -19.71
C TRP A 28 6.18 -0.11 -20.90
N GLN A 29 7.46 0.26 -20.96
CA GLN A 29 8.45 -0.29 -21.90
C GLN A 29 8.78 -1.74 -21.56
N GLU A 30 9.38 -2.47 -22.51
CA GLU A 30 9.69 -3.90 -22.35
C GLU A 30 10.65 -4.15 -21.16
N ASN A 31 11.64 -3.28 -20.97
CA ASN A 31 12.56 -3.31 -19.85
C ASN A 31 12.33 -2.07 -18.97
N MET A 32 12.00 -2.32 -17.72
CA MET A 32 11.74 -1.30 -16.71
C MET A 32 12.91 -1.23 -15.75
N VAL A 33 13.53 -0.06 -15.65
CA VAL A 33 14.57 0.28 -14.70
C VAL A 33 13.94 0.43 -13.32
N ILE A 34 14.44 -0.35 -12.35
CA ILE A 34 13.97 -0.32 -10.97
C ILE A 34 14.99 0.39 -10.07
N GLN A 35 16.28 0.28 -10.42
CA GLN A 35 17.36 0.86 -9.64
C GLN A 35 18.53 1.25 -10.55
N GLU A 36 19.05 2.47 -10.33
CA GLU A 36 20.32 2.92 -10.88
C GLU A 36 21.34 2.98 -9.75
N GLU A 37 22.42 2.20 -9.86
CA GLU A 37 23.59 2.32 -9.00
C GLU A 37 24.79 2.82 -9.81
N SER A 38 25.77 3.40 -9.12
CA SER A 38 27.03 3.84 -9.70
C SER A 38 27.82 2.72 -10.41
N SER A 39 27.52 1.45 -10.12
CA SER A 39 28.13 0.26 -10.75
C SER A 39 27.27 -0.41 -11.83
N GLY A 40 26.06 0.08 -12.10
CA GLY A 40 25.18 -0.49 -13.13
C GLY A 40 23.69 -0.22 -12.88
N GLN A 41 22.90 -0.58 -13.89
CA GLN A 41 21.44 -0.41 -13.88
C GLN A 41 20.78 -1.79 -13.71
N ILE A 42 19.85 -1.89 -12.76
CA ILE A 42 19.00 -3.08 -12.61
C ILE A 42 17.69 -2.82 -13.36
N SER A 43 17.54 -3.49 -14.49
CA SER A 43 16.31 -3.53 -15.27
C SER A 43 15.60 -4.87 -15.11
N MET A 44 14.28 -4.84 -15.10
CA MET A 44 13.43 -6.03 -15.09
C MET A 44 12.48 -6.00 -16.28
N ASN A 45 12.18 -7.16 -16.85
CA ASN A 45 11.14 -7.26 -17.87
C ASN A 45 9.79 -6.82 -17.29
N ARG A 46 9.04 -6.05 -18.09
CA ARG A 46 7.72 -5.53 -17.74
C ARG A 46 6.75 -6.57 -17.21
N ASP A 47 6.70 -7.73 -17.85
CA ASP A 47 5.75 -8.79 -17.52
C ASP A 47 6.10 -9.38 -16.16
N VAL A 48 7.39 -9.55 -15.87
CA VAL A 48 7.87 -9.99 -14.56
C VAL A 48 7.49 -8.96 -13.48
N LEU A 49 7.76 -7.67 -13.71
CA LEU A 49 7.38 -6.61 -12.78
C LEU A 49 5.87 -6.60 -12.51
N PHE A 50 5.05 -6.72 -13.56
CA PHE A 50 3.61 -6.77 -13.46
C PHE A 50 3.12 -7.94 -12.61
N TYR A 51 3.57 -9.17 -12.91
CA TYR A 51 3.10 -10.35 -12.20
C TYR A 51 3.59 -10.38 -10.75
N VAL A 52 4.79 -9.89 -10.45
CA VAL A 52 5.29 -9.74 -9.08
C VAL A 52 4.42 -8.75 -8.30
N MET A 53 4.16 -7.57 -8.86
CA MET A 53 3.33 -6.55 -8.20
C MET A 53 1.87 -7.00 -8.04
N LEU A 54 1.33 -7.73 -9.02
CA LEU A 54 0.01 -8.34 -8.95
C LEU A 54 -0.06 -9.38 -7.82
N ALA A 55 0.92 -10.28 -7.74
CA ALA A 55 0.99 -11.31 -6.71
C ALA A 55 1.04 -10.69 -5.30
N ILE A 56 1.94 -9.72 -5.08
CA ILE A 56 2.05 -8.99 -3.81
C ILE A 56 0.72 -8.31 -3.45
N SER A 57 0.10 -7.62 -4.41
CA SER A 57 -1.18 -6.92 -4.21
C SER A 57 -2.30 -7.87 -3.81
N ILE A 58 -2.40 -9.03 -4.48
CA ILE A 58 -3.37 -10.07 -4.14
C ILE A 58 -3.11 -10.59 -2.73
N THR A 59 -1.87 -10.95 -2.41
CA THR A 59 -1.50 -11.47 -1.09
C THR A 59 -1.91 -10.49 0.01
N VAL A 60 -1.53 -9.22 -0.09
CA VAL A 60 -1.86 -8.19 0.90
C VAL A 60 -3.38 -8.05 1.07
N ASN A 61 -4.15 -8.02 -0.02
CA ASN A 61 -5.59 -7.80 0.05
C ASN A 61 -6.37 -9.04 0.52
N VAL A 62 -5.87 -10.25 0.25
CA VAL A 62 -6.46 -11.49 0.76
C VAL A 62 -6.35 -11.58 2.29
N LEU A 63 -5.31 -10.99 2.90
CA LEU A 63 -5.14 -10.98 4.36
C LEU A 63 -6.35 -10.38 5.09
N VAL A 64 -7.12 -9.48 4.46
CA VAL A 64 -8.34 -8.91 5.04
C VAL A 64 -9.36 -10.01 5.38
N TYR A 65 -9.46 -11.04 4.52
CA TYR A 65 -10.35 -12.18 4.73
C TYR A 65 -9.80 -13.14 5.78
N VAL A 66 -8.49 -13.35 5.81
CA VAL A 66 -7.81 -14.15 6.84
C VAL A 66 -8.05 -13.54 8.23
N ILE A 67 -7.84 -12.23 8.39
CA ILE A 67 -8.09 -11.52 9.65
C ILE A 67 -9.57 -11.56 10.04
N LYS A 68 -10.49 -11.43 9.07
CA LYS A 68 -11.93 -11.59 9.33
C LYS A 68 -12.24 -12.99 9.89
N SER A 69 -11.59 -14.03 9.37
CA SER A 69 -11.80 -15.42 9.82
C SER A 69 -11.23 -15.65 11.22
N MET A 70 -10.03 -15.14 11.52
CA MET A 70 -9.37 -15.35 12.82
C MET A 70 -9.94 -14.47 13.94
N TYR A 71 -10.36 -13.24 13.63
CA TYR A 71 -10.74 -12.22 14.61
C TYR A 71 -12.18 -11.73 14.41
N GLY A 72 -13.10 -12.64 14.10
CA GLY A 72 -14.48 -12.33 13.71
C GLY A 72 -15.22 -11.39 14.67
N SER A 73 -14.99 -11.55 15.99
CA SER A 73 -15.63 -10.77 17.07
C SER A 73 -14.96 -9.42 17.36
N ALA A 74 -13.72 -9.20 16.92
CA ALA A 74 -12.96 -7.98 17.22
C ALA A 74 -13.18 -6.90 16.14
N GLU A 75 -14.34 -6.23 16.17
CA GLU A 75 -14.74 -5.25 15.14
C GLU A 75 -13.71 -4.11 14.98
N ALA A 76 -13.21 -3.56 16.10
CA ALA A 76 -12.25 -2.46 16.09
C ALA A 76 -10.90 -2.86 15.47
N PHE A 77 -10.39 -4.05 15.80
CA PHE A 77 -9.14 -4.56 15.21
C PHE A 77 -9.29 -4.78 13.70
N ARG A 78 -10.41 -5.37 13.28
CA ARG A 78 -10.71 -5.57 11.85
C ARG A 78 -10.77 -4.26 11.09
N MET A 79 -11.37 -3.23 11.69
CA MET A 79 -11.46 -1.90 11.10
C MET A 79 -10.08 -1.26 10.92
N TRP A 80 -9.24 -1.31 11.97
CA TRP A 80 -7.85 -0.87 11.89
C TRP A 80 -7.09 -1.58 10.76
N PHE A 81 -7.24 -2.90 10.66
CA PHE A 81 -6.57 -3.71 9.64
C PHE A 81 -7.03 -3.35 8.21
N HIS A 82 -8.32 -3.10 8.00
CA HIS A 82 -8.79 -2.58 6.70
C HIS A 82 -8.14 -1.24 6.37
N GLY A 83 -8.04 -0.33 7.35
CA GLY A 83 -7.33 0.93 7.19
C GLY A 83 -5.87 0.73 6.80
N LEU A 84 -5.17 -0.21 7.44
CA LEU A 84 -3.78 -0.52 7.11
C LEU A 84 -3.65 -0.99 5.66
N VAL A 85 -4.48 -1.94 5.23
CA VAL A 85 -4.47 -2.43 3.85
C VAL A 85 -4.80 -1.32 2.85
N ILE A 86 -5.73 -0.41 3.17
CA ILE A 86 -6.00 0.78 2.35
C ILE A 86 -4.73 1.63 2.19
N THR A 87 -4.03 1.94 3.28
CA THR A 87 -2.79 2.75 3.20
C THR A 87 -1.70 2.07 2.38
N ILE A 88 -1.59 0.73 2.46
CA ILE A 88 -0.65 -0.05 1.64
C ILE A 88 -1.05 0.00 0.16
N ASN A 89 -2.35 -0.15 -0.17
CA ASN A 89 -2.82 -0.03 -1.54
C ASN A 89 -2.52 1.37 -2.13
N VAL A 90 -2.71 2.43 -1.35
CA VAL A 90 -2.37 3.81 -1.75
C VAL A 90 -0.87 3.94 -2.03
N PHE A 91 -0.02 3.37 -1.17
CA PHE A 91 1.42 3.35 -1.40
C PHE A 91 1.79 2.59 -2.66
N PHE A 92 1.18 1.43 -2.93
CA PHE A 92 1.42 0.68 -4.16
C PHE A 92 1.01 1.47 -5.40
N ILE A 93 -0.12 2.18 -5.38
CA ILE A 93 -0.53 3.08 -6.47
C ILE A 93 0.57 4.11 -6.73
N ILE A 94 1.02 4.80 -5.68
CA ILE A 94 2.07 5.83 -5.78
C ILE A 94 3.37 5.23 -6.32
N ALA A 95 3.82 4.09 -5.77
CA ALA A 95 5.05 3.43 -6.18
C ALA A 95 5.00 2.99 -7.66
N LEU A 96 3.89 2.41 -8.10
CA LEU A 96 3.69 2.01 -9.50
C LEU A 96 3.70 3.21 -10.44
N SER A 97 3.01 4.30 -10.06
CA SER A 97 3.03 5.54 -10.84
C SER A 97 4.43 6.13 -10.94
N LEU A 98 5.22 6.08 -9.87
CA LEU A 98 6.60 6.57 -9.87
C LEU A 98 7.53 5.75 -10.74
N ILE A 99 7.44 4.41 -10.67
CA ILE A 99 8.19 3.52 -11.55
C ILE A 99 7.85 3.84 -13.02
N GLY A 100 6.55 4.03 -13.33
CA GLY A 100 6.10 4.42 -14.66
C GLY A 100 6.67 5.77 -15.13
N LEU A 101 6.61 6.80 -14.27
CA LEU A 101 7.13 8.13 -14.58
C LEU A 101 8.65 8.13 -14.76
N TYR A 102 9.38 7.37 -13.96
CA TYR A 102 10.83 7.25 -14.05
C TYR A 102 11.29 6.57 -15.34
N ASN A 103 10.51 5.61 -15.83
CA ASN A 103 10.77 4.89 -17.08
C ASN A 103 10.10 5.53 -18.31
N SER A 104 9.50 6.71 -18.15
CA SER A 104 8.90 7.45 -19.26
C SER A 104 9.98 8.13 -20.11
N ALA A 105 9.70 8.30 -21.40
CA ALA A 105 10.55 9.08 -22.30
C ALA A 105 10.43 10.60 -22.06
N GLU A 106 9.50 11.03 -21.20
CA GLU A 106 9.25 12.43 -20.87
C GLU A 106 10.14 12.91 -19.71
N LYS A 107 10.56 14.19 -19.77
CA LYS A 107 11.34 14.81 -18.69
C LYS A 107 10.41 15.31 -17.60
N PHE A 108 10.44 14.66 -16.44
CA PHE A 108 9.71 15.11 -15.25
C PHE A 108 10.62 15.83 -14.25
N ASP A 109 10.04 16.78 -13.51
CA ASP A 109 10.68 17.40 -12.34
C ASP A 109 10.40 16.55 -11.10
N TYR A 110 11.45 15.93 -10.54
CA TYR A 110 11.37 15.06 -9.37
C TYR A 110 11.55 15.82 -8.03
N ALA A 111 11.71 17.13 -8.03
CA ALA A 111 12.01 17.92 -6.82
C ALA A 111 10.99 17.75 -5.69
N ARG A 112 9.73 17.42 -6.02
CA ARG A 112 8.64 17.27 -5.03
C ARG A 112 8.19 15.83 -4.80
N ILE A 113 8.73 14.87 -5.56
CA ILE A 113 8.32 13.46 -5.48
C ILE A 113 8.70 12.84 -4.13
N GLY A 114 9.82 13.26 -3.54
CA GLY A 114 10.24 12.81 -2.21
C GLY A 114 9.15 12.99 -1.15
N PHE A 115 8.45 14.13 -1.15
CA PHE A 115 7.36 14.38 -0.20
C PHE A 115 6.23 13.35 -0.31
N VAL A 116 5.87 12.96 -1.53
CA VAL A 116 4.80 11.97 -1.79
C VAL A 116 5.22 10.57 -1.34
N ILE A 117 6.47 10.19 -1.61
CA ILE A 117 7.04 8.90 -1.17
C ILE A 117 7.12 8.85 0.36
N TYR A 118 7.81 9.80 0.98
CA TYR A 118 7.98 9.81 2.43
C TYR A 118 6.65 9.97 3.15
N GLY A 119 5.73 10.77 2.62
CA GLY A 119 4.38 10.93 3.17
C GLY A 119 3.59 9.63 3.17
N SER A 120 3.61 8.87 2.07
CA SER A 120 2.89 7.59 1.98
C SER A 120 3.50 6.50 2.86
N VAL A 121 4.82 6.41 2.95
CA VAL A 121 5.51 5.50 3.90
C VAL A 121 5.20 5.88 5.34
N THR A 122 5.26 7.18 5.67
CA THR A 122 4.94 7.71 7.00
C THR A 122 3.50 7.38 7.38
N LEU A 123 2.56 7.51 6.43
CA LEU A 123 1.16 7.15 6.65
C LEU A 123 1.00 5.67 7.02
N ILE A 124 1.70 4.76 6.32
CA ILE A 124 1.70 3.33 6.66
C ILE A 124 2.25 3.12 8.08
N VAL A 125 3.40 3.72 8.40
CA VAL A 125 4.06 3.54 9.70
C VAL A 125 3.18 4.04 10.84
N ILE A 126 2.62 5.24 10.71
CA ILE A 126 1.70 5.81 11.71
C ILE A 126 0.46 4.92 11.86
N TRP A 127 -0.13 4.48 10.76
CA TRP A 127 -1.33 3.64 10.82
C TRP A 127 -1.04 2.26 11.43
N ALA A 128 0.10 1.65 11.07
CA ALA A 128 0.54 0.38 11.64
C ALA A 128 0.78 0.49 13.16
N ALA A 129 1.35 1.61 13.63
CA ALA A 129 1.60 1.87 15.04
C ALA A 129 0.33 2.21 15.84
N ALA A 130 -0.73 2.72 15.20
CA ALA A 130 -1.93 3.20 15.86
C ALA A 130 -2.60 2.15 16.77
N TRP A 131 -2.72 0.90 16.32
CA TRP A 131 -3.35 -0.15 17.11
C TRP A 131 -2.51 -0.64 18.30
N PRO A 132 -1.22 -0.99 18.13
CA PRO A 132 -0.35 -1.31 19.27
C PRO A 132 -0.31 -0.20 20.32
N VAL A 133 -0.18 1.06 19.90
CA VAL A 133 -0.16 2.21 20.81
C VAL A 133 -1.49 2.34 21.56
N TYR A 134 -2.62 2.21 20.85
CA TYR A 134 -3.94 2.22 21.46
C TYR A 134 -4.11 1.08 22.50
N ALA A 135 -3.69 -0.14 22.15
CA ALA A 135 -3.78 -1.29 23.04
C ALA A 135 -2.93 -1.12 24.32
N LEU A 136 -1.71 -0.57 24.19
CA LEU A 136 -0.86 -0.25 25.34
C LEU A 136 -1.50 0.83 26.21
N TYR A 137 -2.01 1.90 25.59
CA TYR A 137 -2.68 2.99 26.30
C TYR A 137 -3.86 2.48 27.13
N GLN A 138 -4.73 1.64 26.54
CA GLN A 138 -5.84 1.03 27.27
C GLN A 138 -5.37 0.17 28.45
N LYS A 139 -4.31 -0.61 28.26
CA LYS A 139 -3.81 -1.54 29.28
C LYS A 139 -3.21 -0.82 30.49
N PHE A 140 -2.48 0.28 30.28
CA PHE A 140 -1.75 0.96 31.35
C PHE A 140 -2.53 2.08 32.02
N PHE A 141 -3.34 2.84 31.27
CA PHE A 141 -3.96 4.07 31.79
C PHE A 141 -5.44 3.92 32.16
N LEU A 142 -6.20 3.10 31.43
CA LEU A 142 -7.64 2.94 31.69
C LEU A 142 -7.96 1.81 32.68
N LYS A 143 -7.06 0.83 32.83
CA LYS A 143 -7.27 -0.31 33.72
C LYS A 143 -6.87 -0.05 35.18
N GLN A 144 -6.26 1.10 35.49
CA GLN A 144 -5.87 1.49 36.84
C GLN A 144 -6.94 2.34 37.56
N SER A 145 -8.03 2.71 36.89
CA SER A 145 -9.08 3.57 37.46
C SER A 145 -10.30 2.81 37.99
N VAL A 146 -10.15 1.54 38.39
CA VAL A 146 -11.18 0.73 39.07
C VAL A 146 -10.60 0.16 40.35
#